data_AF-A0A537LEL4-F1
#
_entry.id   AF-A0A537LEL4-F1
#
_cell.length_a   1.000
_cell.length_b   1.000
_cell.length_c   1.000
_cell.angle_alpha   90.00
_cell.angle_beta   90.00
_cell.angle_gamma   90.00
#
_symmetry.space_group_name_H-M   'P 1'
#
loop_
_entity.id
_entity.type
_entity.pdbx_description
1 polymer ?
#
loop_
_entity_poly.entity_id
_entity_poly.type
_entity_poly.pdbx_seq_one_letter_code
_entity_poly.pdbx_strand_id
1 'polypeptide(L)'
;LIIAAYDENGGRWDHVAPPVVDRWGPGTRVPAIIISPFAKRGFIDHTRYDTTSILRLIERRWRLQPLSTRDASAADLSNALTIGR
;
A
#
# COMPACT_ATOMS: atom_id res chain seq x y z
N LEU A 1 -12.59 6.47 5.56
CA LEU A 1 -11.60 5.51 5.03
C LEU A 1 -10.73 5.11 6.19
N ILE A 2 -10.72 3.83 6.52
CA ILE A 2 -9.84 3.24 7.53
C ILE A 2 -8.89 2.30 6.79
N ILE A 3 -7.60 2.40 7.10
CA ILE A 3 -6.55 1.53 6.57
C ILE A 3 -5.96 0.82 7.78
N ALA A 4 -6.17 -0.50 7.86
CA ALA A 4 -5.51 -1.33 8.86
C ALA A 4 -4.33 -2.03 8.18
N ALA A 5 -3.12 -1.69 8.61
CA ALA A 5 -1.87 -2.24 8.11
C ALA A 5 -1.00 -2.70 9.28
N TYR A 6 -0.06 -3.58 9.00
CA TYR A 6 0.97 -4.01 9.94
C TYR A 6 2.26 -3.27 9.60
N ASP A 7 3.06 -2.97 10.62
CA ASP A 7 4.37 -2.36 10.46
C ASP A 7 5.41 -3.38 9.96
N GLU A 8 5.29 -4.65 10.36
CA GLU A 8 6.21 -5.75 10.00
C GLU A 8 5.54 -7.15 10.04
N ASN A 9 6.29 -8.23 9.74
CA ASN A 9 5.75 -9.60 9.55
C ASN A 9 5.86 -10.53 10.78
N GLY A 10 6.47 -10.10 11.86
CA GLY A 10 6.73 -10.80 13.11
C GLY A 10 7.74 -11.94 12.99
N GLY A 11 8.55 -11.98 11.93
CA GLY A 11 9.36 -13.15 11.59
C GLY A 11 8.54 -14.37 11.16
N ARG A 12 7.24 -14.20 10.87
CA ARG A 12 6.36 -15.28 10.40
C ARG A 12 6.72 -15.67 8.97
N TRP A 13 6.53 -16.95 8.66
CA TRP A 13 6.80 -17.48 7.33
C TRP A 13 5.79 -16.97 6.29
N ASP A 14 6.30 -16.59 5.12
CA ASP A 14 5.55 -16.33 3.89
C ASP A 14 6.23 -17.10 2.74
N HIS A 15 5.44 -17.68 1.83
CA HIS A 15 5.95 -18.45 0.69
C HIS A 15 6.54 -17.57 -0.42
N VAL A 16 6.21 -16.28 -0.46
CA VAL A 16 6.69 -15.35 -1.46
C VAL A 16 7.96 -14.69 -0.95
N ALA A 17 9.06 -14.91 -1.67
CA ALA A 17 10.31 -14.22 -1.41
C ALA A 17 10.12 -12.69 -1.54
N PRO A 18 10.66 -11.89 -0.60
CA PRO A 18 10.63 -10.44 -0.70
C PRO A 18 11.26 -9.94 -2.01
N PRO A 19 10.65 -8.96 -2.69
CA PRO A 19 11.23 -8.40 -3.91
C PRO A 19 12.49 -7.59 -3.58
N VAL A 20 13.53 -7.76 -4.39
CA VAL A 20 14.77 -6.98 -4.27
C VAL A 20 14.65 -5.74 -5.15
N VAL A 21 14.48 -4.57 -4.53
CA VAL A 21 14.24 -3.30 -5.23
C VAL A 21 15.38 -2.30 -5.00
N ASP A 22 15.95 -2.26 -3.79
CA ASP A 22 17.12 -1.47 -3.42
C ASP A 22 17.85 -2.13 -2.23
N ARG A 23 18.86 -1.44 -1.66
CA ARG A 23 19.63 -1.90 -0.48
C ARG A 23 18.73 -2.22 0.73
N TRP A 24 17.60 -1.54 0.84
CA TRP A 24 16.61 -1.63 1.93
C TRP A 24 15.26 -2.09 1.36
N GLY A 25 15.28 -2.97 0.36
CA GLY A 25 14.09 -3.37 -0.38
C GLY A 25 12.95 -3.80 0.54
N PRO A 26 11.71 -3.86 0.02
CA PRO A 26 10.56 -4.30 0.80
C PRO A 26 10.86 -5.61 1.54
N GLY A 27 10.40 -5.68 2.79
CA GLY A 27 10.48 -6.91 3.57
C GLY A 27 9.45 -7.95 3.13
N THR A 28 9.27 -8.96 3.98
CA THR A 28 8.17 -9.93 3.84
C THR A 28 6.83 -9.23 3.76
N ARG A 29 5.90 -9.80 2.98
CA ARG A 29 4.56 -9.24 2.83
C ARG A 29 3.84 -9.17 4.17
N VAL A 30 3.01 -8.15 4.31
CA VAL A 30 2.12 -7.95 5.44
C VAL A 30 0.68 -7.75 4.94
N PRO A 31 -0.33 -8.10 5.75
CA PRO A 31 -1.72 -7.80 5.40
C PRO A 31 -1.98 -6.28 5.36
N ALA A 32 -2.86 -5.87 4.46
CA ALA A 32 -3.45 -4.53 4.45
C ALA A 32 -4.95 -4.64 4.17
N ILE A 33 -5.77 -4.00 5.01
CA ILE A 33 -7.23 -4.05 4.92
C ILE A 33 -7.76 -2.63 4.73
N ILE A 34 -8.58 -2.46 3.70
CA ILE A 34 -9.24 -1.20 3.38
C ILE A 34 -10.71 -1.28 3.79
N ILE A 35 -11.13 -0.42 4.71
CA ILE A 35 -12.50 -0.40 5.24
C ILE A 35 -13.11 0.97 4.93
N SER A 36 -14.14 0.99 4.11
CA SER A 36 -14.80 2.22 3.65
C SER A 36 -16.18 1.92 3.08
N PRO A 37 -17.17 2.84 3.18
CA PRO A 37 -18.40 2.78 2.39
C PRO A 37 -18.13 2.75 0.88
N PHE A 38 -16.97 3.22 0.47
CA PHE A 38 -16.52 3.27 -0.92
C PHE A 38 -15.51 2.16 -1.29
N ALA A 39 -15.25 1.20 -0.41
CA ALA A 39 -14.39 0.08 -0.74
C ALA A 39 -15.09 -0.85 -1.73
N LYS A 40 -14.35 -1.39 -2.71
CA LYS A 40 -14.86 -2.45 -3.58
C LYS A 40 -15.21 -3.67 -2.71
N ARG A 41 -16.42 -4.21 -2.88
CA ARG A 41 -16.92 -5.35 -2.09
C ARG A 41 -16.30 -6.65 -2.58
N GLY A 42 -15.91 -7.53 -1.65
CA GLY A 42 -15.38 -8.86 -1.96
C GLY A 42 -14.12 -8.82 -2.84
N PHE A 43 -13.36 -7.72 -2.80
CA PHE A 43 -12.27 -7.46 -3.72
C PHE A 43 -10.92 -7.72 -3.05
N ILE A 44 -10.10 -8.55 -3.70
CA ILE A 44 -8.69 -8.73 -3.36
C ILE A 44 -7.87 -7.95 -4.37
N ASP A 45 -7.16 -6.93 -3.90
CA ASP A 45 -6.29 -6.13 -4.74
C ASP A 45 -4.91 -6.78 -4.85
N HIS A 46 -4.52 -7.13 -6.08
CA HIS A 46 -3.20 -7.73 -6.38
C HIS A 46 -2.16 -6.69 -6.83
N THR A 47 -2.50 -5.40 -6.81
CA THR A 47 -1.53 -4.34 -7.03
C THR A 47 -0.42 -4.42 -5.99
N ARG A 48 0.83 -4.23 -6.43
CA ARG A 48 1.97 -4.22 -5.52
C ARG A 48 1.98 -2.93 -4.72
N TYR A 49 1.87 -3.06 -3.41
CA TYR A 49 1.94 -1.96 -2.46
C TYR A 49 3.08 -2.19 -1.47
N ASP A 50 3.53 -1.09 -0.87
CA ASP A 50 4.37 -1.06 0.31
C ASP A 50 3.79 -0.02 1.31
N THR A 51 4.46 0.20 2.44
CA THR A 51 4.00 1.17 3.45
C THR A 51 3.92 2.60 2.91
N THR A 52 4.72 2.96 1.90
CA THR A 52 4.68 4.28 1.26
C THR A 52 3.46 4.47 0.37
N SER A 53 2.75 3.39 0.01
CA SER A 53 1.49 3.46 -0.75
C SER A 53 0.37 4.20 0.02
N ILE A 54 0.42 4.18 1.36
CA ILE A 54 -0.46 4.99 2.20
C ILE A 54 -0.14 6.48 2.04
N LEU A 55 1.15 6.83 2.11
CA LEU A 55 1.60 8.21 1.91
C LEU A 55 1.24 8.71 0.51
N ARG A 56 1.43 7.87 -0.50
CA ARG A 56 1.07 8.17 -1.88
C ARG A 56 -0.42 8.44 -2.08
N LEU A 57 -1.29 7.71 -1.39
CA LEU A 57 -2.74 7.99 -1.39
C LEU A 57 -3.03 9.37 -0.77
N ILE A 58 -2.38 9.69 0.35
CA ILE A 58 -2.51 10.99 1.03
C ILE A 58 -2.08 12.11 0.07
N GLU A 59 -0.89 12.02 -0.49
CA GLU A 59 -0.37 12.99 -1.45
C GLU A 59 -1.36 13.27 -2.59
N ARG A 60 -1.89 12.22 -3.22
CA ARG A 60 -2.85 12.38 -4.32
C ARG A 60 -4.16 13.01 -3.87
N ARG A 61 -4.68 12.61 -2.72
CA ARG A 61 -5.95 13.12 -2.19
C ARG A 61 -5.89 14.62 -1.87
N TRP A 62 -4.76 15.09 -1.34
CA TRP A 62 -4.59 16.49 -0.93
C TRP A 62 -3.70 17.31 -1.88
N ARG A 63 -3.32 16.75 -3.03
CA ARG A 63 -2.46 17.38 -4.04
C ARG A 63 -1.13 17.88 -3.47
N LEU A 64 -0.52 17.07 -2.60
CA LEU A 64 0.77 17.36 -2.00
C LEU A 64 1.92 16.86 -2.89
N GLN A 65 3.09 17.47 -2.75
CA GLN A 65 4.32 16.94 -3.34
C GLN A 65 4.80 15.72 -2.55
N PRO A 66 5.41 14.71 -3.20
CA PRO A 66 6.05 13.60 -2.50
C PRO A 66 7.21 14.06 -1.62
N LEU A 67 7.49 13.30 -0.55
CA LEU A 67 8.59 13.57 0.37
C LEU A 67 9.92 12.99 -0.12
N SER A 68 9.88 11.94 -0.96
CA SER A 68 11.05 11.28 -1.52
C SER A 68 10.78 10.72 -2.92
N THR A 69 11.76 10.00 -3.47
CA THR A 69 11.56 9.24 -4.72
C THR A 69 10.78 7.93 -4.51
N ARG A 70 10.74 7.40 -3.27
CA ARG A 70 10.15 6.09 -2.97
C ARG A 70 8.62 6.16 -2.95
N ASP A 71 8.07 7.07 -2.15
CA ASP A 71 6.64 7.43 -2.16
C ASP A 71 6.20 8.00 -3.51
N ALA A 72 7.02 8.81 -4.18
CA ALA A 72 6.70 9.30 -5.53
C ALA A 72 6.46 8.18 -6.55
N SER A 73 7.21 7.07 -6.43
CA SER A 73 7.14 5.90 -7.33
C SER A 73 6.16 4.83 -6.87
N ALA A 74 5.60 4.93 -5.66
CA ALA A 74 4.64 3.98 -5.13
C ALA A 74 3.30 4.00 -5.87
N ALA A 75 2.62 2.86 -5.87
CA ALA A 75 1.22 2.78 -6.26
C ALA A 75 0.34 3.35 -5.13
N ASP A 76 -0.75 4.05 -5.48
CA ASP A 76 -1.71 4.56 -4.49
C ASP A 76 -2.85 3.55 -4.26
N LEU A 77 -3.43 3.56 -3.06
CA LEU A 77 -4.47 2.60 -2.65
C LEU A 77 -5.87 2.86 -3.27
N SER A 78 -6.02 3.81 -4.19
CA SER A 78 -7.34 4.16 -4.77
C SER A 78 -7.93 3.02 -5.60
N ASN A 79 -7.13 2.07 -6.07
CA ASN A 79 -7.67 0.90 -6.77
C ASN A 79 -8.59 0.05 -5.89
N ALA A 80 -8.43 0.08 -4.56
CA ALA A 80 -9.35 -0.58 -3.63
C ALA A 80 -10.70 0.15 -3.47
N LEU A 81 -10.83 1.36 -4.01
CA LEU A 81 -11.99 2.22 -3.85
C LEU A 81 -12.79 2.36 -5.16
N THR A 82 -14.10 2.61 -5.04
CA THR A 82 -15.01 2.84 -6.18
C THR A 82 -15.15 4.32 -6.53
N ILE A 83 -14.50 5.20 -5.79
CA ILE A 83 -14.53 6.64 -6.05
C ILE A 83 -13.46 6.95 -7.10
N GLY A 84 -13.87 7.61 -8.18
CA GLY A 84 -13.02 7.98 -9.31
C GLY A 84 -11.81 8.82 -8.89
N ARG A 85 -10.73 8.67 -9.67
CA ARG A 85 -9.45 9.37 -9.56
C ARG A 85 -9.60 10.89 -9.60
#